data_AF-A0A2R6KZS1-F1
#
_entry.id   AF-A0A2R6KZS1-F1
#
_cell.length_a   1.000
_cell.length_b   1.000
_cell.length_c   1.000
_cell.angle_alpha   90.00
_cell.angle_beta   90.00
_cell.angle_gamma   90.00
#
_symmetry.space_group_name_H-M   'P 1'
#
loop_
_entity.id
_entity.type
_entity.pdbx_description
1 polymer ?
#
loop_
_entity_poly.entity_id
_entity_poly.type
_entity_poly.pdbx_seq_one_letter_code
_entity_poly.pdbx_strand_id
1 'polypeptide(L)' 'MSLLSDLVQSIIDMPGEFADVAAQGPIAGVLLLIGALLVVVPSLIFGYLTLGVLVDLVLPDRAEISYP' A
#
# COMPACT_ATOMS: atom_id res chain seq x y z
N MET A 1 9.38 -1.50 -23.06
CA MET A 1 8.75 -1.94 -21.80
C MET A 1 8.41 -0.68 -21.02
N SER A 2 7.24 -0.64 -20.37
CA SER A 2 6.76 0.55 -19.66
C SER A 2 7.18 0.46 -18.20
N LEU A 3 7.66 1.57 -17.63
CA LEU A 3 8.02 1.65 -16.20
C LEU A 3 6.86 1.21 -15.29
N LEU A 4 5.61 1.44 -15.70
CA LEU A 4 4.44 0.98 -14.96
C LEU A 4 4.30 -0.54 -14.98
N SER A 5 4.57 -1.17 -16.13
CA SER A 5 4.52 -2.63 -16.25
C SER A 5 5.60 -3.29 -15.40
N ASP A 6 6.81 -2.73 -15.40
CA ASP A 6 7.94 -3.23 -14.62
C ASP A 6 7.70 -3.04 -13.11
N LEU A 7 7.08 -1.93 -12.71
CA LEU A 7 6.68 -1.70 -11.31
C LEU A 7 5.61 -2.70 -10.85
N VAL A 8 4.56 -2.91 -11.65
CA VAL A 8 3.50 -3.87 -11.32
C VAL A 8 4.10 -5.28 -11.21
N GLN A 9 4.97 -5.66 -12.14
CA GLN A 9 5.65 -6.94 -12.12
C GLN A 9 6.53 -7.07 -10.86
N SER A 10 7.29 -6.03 -10.51
CA SER A 10 8.11 -6.02 -9.30
C SER A 10 7.28 -6.19 -8.03
N ILE A 11 6.11 -5.56 -7.92
CA ILE A 11 5.21 -5.72 -6.77
C ILE A 11 4.68 -7.16 -6.68
N ILE A 12 4.39 -7.80 -7.81
CA ILE A 12 3.91 -9.19 -7.88
C ILE A 12 5.02 -10.17 -7.49
N ASP A 13 6.26 -9.93 -7.91
CA ASP A 13 7.39 -10.81 -7.67
C ASP A 13 7.98 -10.62 -6.25
N MET A 14 7.79 -9.44 -5.64
CA MET A 14 8.29 -9.05 -4.32
C MET A 14 8.06 -10.07 -3.19
N PRO A 15 6.88 -10.70 -3.03
CA PRO A 15 6.63 -11.64 -1.94
C PRO A 15 7.51 -12.89 -2.00
N GLY A 16 7.85 -13.36 -3.20
CA GLY A 16 8.75 -14.51 -3.41
C GLY A 16 10.16 -14.17 -2.96
N GLU A 17 10.68 -13.02 -3.38
CA GLU A 17 12.00 -12.53 -2.99
C GLU A 17 12.10 -12.31 -1.47
N PHE A 18 11.03 -11.82 -0.84
CA PHE A 18 10.97 -11.67 0.61
C PHE A 18 10.94 -13.01 1.36
N ALA A 19 10.32 -14.04 0.80
CA ALA A 19 10.36 -15.38 1.38
C ALA A 19 11.78 -15.95 1.37
N ASP A 20 12.54 -15.72 0.30
CA ASP A 20 13.93 -16.13 0.18
C ASP A 20 14.82 -15.42 1.22
N VAL A 21 14.58 -14.13 1.48
CA VAL A 21 15.28 -13.38 2.55
C VAL A 21 14.92 -13.90 3.94
N ALA A 22 13.64 -14.18 4.19
CA ALA A 22 13.19 -14.73 5.48
C ALA A 22 13.78 -16.13 5.75
N ALA A 23 14.04 -16.92 4.72
CA ALA A 23 14.65 -18.25 4.83
C ALA A 23 16.14 -18.23 5.22
N GLN A 24 16.83 -17.09 5.11
CA GLN A 24 18.26 -16.95 5.46
C GLN A 24 18.52 -17.09 6.97
N GLY A 25 17.49 -16.95 7.80
CA GLY A 25 17.59 -17.20 9.23
C GLY A 25 16.51 -16.50 10.05
N PRO A 26 16.35 -16.89 11.33
CA PRO A 26 15.25 -16.42 12.17
C PRO A 26 15.29 -14.90 12.42
N ILE A 27 16.49 -14.32 12.58
CA ILE A 27 16.64 -12.87 12.79
C ILE A 27 16.25 -12.10 11.52
N ALA A 28 16.68 -12.58 10.34
CA ALA A 28 16.35 -11.96 9.06
C ALA A 28 14.83 -11.96 8.82
N GLY A 29 14.16 -13.08 9.10
CA GLY A 29 12.70 -13.18 9.01
C GLY A 29 11.97 -12.19 9.93
N VAL A 30 12.42 -12.04 11.19
CA VAL A 30 11.82 -11.08 12.13
C VAL A 30 12.03 -9.63 11.67
N LEU A 31 13.24 -9.28 11.23
CA LEU A 31 13.53 -7.93 10.72
C LEU A 31 12.72 -7.61 9.47
N LEU A 32 12.58 -8.57 8.55
CA LEU A 32 11.76 -8.44 7.37
C LEU A 32 10.29 -8.26 7.72
N LEU A 33 9.75 -9.05 8.64
CA LEU A 33 8.37 -8.95 9.09
C LEU A 33 8.07 -7.57 9.71
N ILE A 34 8.97 -7.08 10.57
CA ILE A 34 8.82 -5.75 11.19
C ILE A 34 8.89 -4.66 10.11
N GLY A 35 9.87 -4.73 9.21
CA GLY A 35 10.00 -3.78 8.10
C GLY A 35 8.76 -3.77 7.21
N ALA A 36 8.26 -4.95 6.84
CA ALA A 36 7.05 -5.11 6.05
C ALA A 36 5.84 -4.52 6.78
N LEU A 37 5.67 -4.77 8.08
CA LEU A 37 4.59 -4.18 8.88
C LEU A 37 4.66 -2.65 8.90
N LEU A 38 5.84 -2.08 9.12
CA LEU A 38 6.04 -0.63 9.20
C LEU A 38 5.84 0.08 7.87
N VAL A 39 5.96 -0.62 6.74
CA VAL A 39 5.71 -0.04 5.41
C VAL A 39 4.27 -0.31 4.97
N VAL A 40 3.83 -1.57 4.98
CA VAL A 40 2.54 -1.99 4.45
C VAL A 40 1.39 -1.38 5.25
N VAL A 41 1.45 -1.35 6.58
CA VAL A 41 0.34 -0.83 7.39
C VAL A 41 0.10 0.66 7.12
N PRO A 42 1.11 1.56 7.21
CA PRO A 42 0.91 2.95 6.84
C PRO A 42 0.50 3.11 5.37
N SER A 43 1.13 2.40 4.43
CA SER A 43 0.76 2.49 3.01
C SER A 43 -0.71 2.13 2.76
N LEU A 44 -1.24 1.11 3.44
CA LEU A 44 -2.65 0.74 3.34
C LEU A 44 -3.56 1.81 3.94
N ILE A 45 -3.22 2.37 5.11
CA ILE A 45 -4.00 3.44 5.75
C ILE A 45 -4.03 4.68 4.86
N PHE A 46 -2.86 5.16 4.41
CA PHE A 46 -2.76 6.33 3.54
C PHE A 46 -3.42 6.07 2.18
N GLY A 47 -3.25 4.88 1.61
CA GLY A 47 -3.91 4.48 0.37
C GLY A 47 -5.42 4.50 0.51
N TYR A 48 -5.95 3.96 1.61
CA TYR A 48 -7.38 3.98 1.91
C TYR A 48 -7.94 5.41 2.05
N LEU A 49 -7.27 6.27 2.82
CA LEU A 49 -7.68 7.66 2.97
C LEU A 49 -7.63 8.42 1.63
N THR A 50 -6.60 8.17 0.82
CA THR A 50 -6.44 8.77 -0.51
C THR A 50 -7.53 8.30 -1.47
N LEU A 51 -7.89 7.01 -1.44
CA LEU A 51 -9.03 6.49 -2.19
C LEU A 51 -10.34 7.15 -1.77
N GLY A 52 -10.54 7.42 -0.47
CA GLY A 52 -11.70 8.16 0.03
C GLY A 52 -11.84 9.55 -0.60
N VAL A 53 -10.72 10.28 -0.74
CA VAL A 53 -10.70 11.60 -1.43
C VAL A 53 -11.07 11.46 -2.91
N LEU A 54 -10.57 10.42 -3.58
CA LEU A 54 -10.94 10.18 -4.98
C LEU A 54 -12.42 9.84 -5.15
N VAL A 55 -13.01 9.11 -4.19
CA VAL A 55 -14.44 8.82 -4.16
C VAL A 55 -15.24 10.10 -3.96
N ASP A 56 -14.87 10.94 -3.00
CA ASP A 56 -15.52 12.22 -2.73
C ASP A 56 -15.43 13.19 -3.92
N LEU A 57 -14.34 13.15 -4.69
CA LEU A 57 -14.20 13.93 -5.92
C LEU A 57 -15.21 13.53 -7.02
N VAL A 58 -15.55 12.23 -7.11
CA VAL A 58 -16.48 11.70 -8.12
C VAL A 58 -17.93 11.76 -7.63
N LEU A 59 -18.16 11.55 -6.34
CA LEU A 59 -19.47 11.56 -5.72
C LEU A 59 -19.44 12.48 -4.49
N PRO A 60 -19.42 13.81 -4.71
CA PRO A 60 -19.32 14.77 -3.62
C PRO A 60 -20.56 14.71 -2.73
N ASP A 61 -20.33 14.55 -1.43
CA ASP A 61 -21.40 14.70 -0.45
C ASP A 61 -21.93 16.13 -0.51
N ARG A 62 -23.19 16.32 -0.89
CA ARG A 62 -23.84 17.64 -0.88
C ARG A 62 -24.11 18.06 0.56
N ALA A 63 -23.08 18.55 1.23
CA ALA A 63 -23.17 19.27 2.50
C ALA A 63 -23.26 20.79 2.27
N GLU A 64 -23.99 21.24 1.26
CA GLU A 64 -24.56 22.60 1.26
C GLU A 64 -25.95 22.53 1.90
N ILE A 65 -25.99 22.36 3.23
CA ILE A 65 -27.14 22.86 3.97
C ILE A 65 -26.95 24.37 4.05
N SER A 66 -27.46 25.05 3.03
CA SER A 66 -27.76 26.47 3.05
C SER A 66 -28.71 26.72 4.22
N TYR A 67 -28.24 27.40 5.26
CA TYR A 67 -29.10 28.01 6.26
C TYR A 67 -29.05 29.53 6.05
N PRO A 68 -30.22 30.21 6.06
CA PRO A 68 -30.36 31.62 5.68
C PRO A 68 -29.69 32.61 6.65
#